data_AF-A0A7K8SFU6-F1
#
_entry.id   AF-A0A7K8SFU6-F1
#
_cell.length_a   1.000
_cell.length_b   1.000
_cell.length_c   1.000
_cell.angle_alpha   90.00
_cell.angle_beta   90.00
_cell.angle_gamma   90.00
#
_symmetry.space_group_name_H-M   'P 1'
#
loop_
_entity.id
_entity.type
_entity.pdbx_description
1 polymer ?
#
loop_
_entity_poly.entity_id
_entity_poly.type
_entity_poly.pdbx_seq_one_letter_code
_entity_poly.pdbx_strand_id
1 'polypeptide(L)'
;LRGHLRAAAAALGAEYRPDWTPECTHLVCAFPRTPKAARARQQGGVVVGARWIWECQKQGRRLSCGPYLLDGAASSGSEGEEPEDAPPPPCPSPKVTKGAGPPQR
;
A
#
# COMPACT_ATOMS: atom_id res chain seq x y z
N LEU A 1 -15.53 3.45 -3.34
CA LEU A 1 -14.14 3.38 -3.87
C LEU A 1 -13.05 3.52 -2.79
N ARG A 2 -12.89 4.66 -2.08
CA ARG A 2 -11.83 4.83 -1.06
C ARG A 2 -11.97 3.92 0.16
N GLY A 3 -13.20 3.64 0.60
CA GLY A 3 -13.48 2.73 1.71
C GLY A 3 -13.02 1.29 1.43
N HIS A 4 -13.35 0.75 0.25
CA HIS A 4 -12.93 -0.61 -0.12
C HIS A 4 -11.41 -0.75 -0.23
N LEU A 5 -10.72 0.28 -0.73
CA LEU A 5 -9.26 0.25 -0.81
C LEU A 5 -8.59 0.23 0.58
N ARG A 6 -9.17 0.94 1.56
CA ARG A 6 -8.72 0.87 2.96
C ARG A 6 -8.97 -0.52 3.54
N ALA A 7 -10.14 -1.09 3.31
CA ALA A 7 -10.48 -2.44 3.78
C ALA A 7 -9.56 -3.50 3.18
N ALA A 8 -9.29 -3.44 1.87
CA ALA A 8 -8.37 -4.32 1.18
C ALA A 8 -6.93 -4.21 1.72
N ALA A 9 -6.44 -2.98 1.90
CA ALA A 9 -5.12 -2.73 2.50
C ALA A 9 -5.04 -3.26 3.94
N ALA A 10 -6.07 -3.01 4.75
CA ALA A 10 -6.14 -3.48 6.13
C ALA A 10 -6.21 -5.01 6.22
N ALA A 11 -6.95 -5.67 5.31
CA ALA A 11 -7.01 -7.13 5.22
C ALA A 11 -5.63 -7.75 4.91
N LEU A 12 -4.76 -7.02 4.20
CA LEU A 12 -3.37 -7.39 3.94
C LEU A 12 -2.40 -7.00 5.07
N GLY A 13 -2.91 -6.43 6.17
CA GLY A 13 -2.10 -5.98 7.31
C GLY A 13 -1.41 -4.63 7.11
N ALA A 14 -1.80 -3.83 6.11
CA ALA A 14 -1.29 -2.49 5.93
C ALA A 14 -2.02 -1.47 6.81
N GLU A 15 -1.28 -0.51 7.36
CA GLU A 15 -1.84 0.60 8.12
C GLU A 15 -2.20 1.78 7.20
N TYR A 16 -3.44 2.25 7.28
CA TYR A 16 -3.88 3.43 6.53
C TYR A 16 -3.65 4.70 7.33
N ARG A 17 -2.96 5.68 6.72
CA ARG A 17 -2.86 7.05 7.24
C ARG A 17 -3.51 8.04 6.27
N PRO A 18 -4.30 9.02 6.76
CA PRO A 18 -4.87 10.07 5.92
C PRO A 18 -3.79 11.03 5.39
N ASP A 19 -2.79 11.29 6.21
CA ASP A 19 -1.65 12.15 5.93
C ASP A 19 -0.38 11.35 5.69
N TRP A 20 0.51 11.93 4.88
CA TRP A 20 1.82 11.32 4.64
C TRP A 20 2.72 11.58 5.84
N THR A 21 3.08 10.52 6.54
CA THR A 21 4.03 10.51 7.66
C THR A 21 5.30 9.75 7.25
N PRO A 22 6.45 9.94 7.93
CA PRO A 22 7.67 9.17 7.66
C PRO A 22 7.52 7.66 7.90
N GLU A 23 6.47 7.22 8.60
CA GLU A 23 6.11 5.81 8.76
C GLU A 23 5.47 5.22 7.48
N CYS A 24 4.97 6.07 6.58
CA CYS A 24 4.31 5.66 5.35
C CYS A 24 5.35 5.20 4.32
N THR A 25 5.15 4.01 3.76
CA THR A 25 6.05 3.44 2.74
C THR A 25 5.51 3.57 1.32
N HIS A 26 4.17 3.52 1.16
CA HIS A 26 3.50 3.55 -0.13
C HIS A 26 2.38 4.61 -0.13
N LEU A 27 2.37 5.48 -1.13
CA LEU A 27 1.29 6.41 -1.39
C LEU A 27 0.43 5.86 -2.53
N VAL A 28 -0.85 5.60 -2.23
CA VAL A 28 -1.82 5.25 -3.25
C VAL A 28 -2.41 6.53 -3.83
N CYS A 29 -2.20 6.76 -5.12
CA CYS A 29 -2.74 7.93 -5.81
C CYS A 29 -3.39 7.55 -7.15
N ALA A 30 -4.38 8.33 -7.55
CA ALA A 30 -5.00 8.19 -8.87
C ALA A 30 -4.19 8.92 -9.96
N PHE A 31 -3.36 9.90 -9.59
CA PHE A 31 -2.65 10.76 -10.54
C PHE A 31 -1.17 10.90 -10.17
N PRO A 32 -0.24 10.77 -11.15
CA PRO A 32 1.19 10.83 -10.88
C PRO A 32 1.65 12.24 -10.54
N ARG A 33 1.02 13.25 -11.17
CA ARG A 33 1.35 14.67 -11.03
C ARG A 33 0.50 15.33 -9.95
N THR A 34 0.67 14.90 -8.71
CA THR A 34 0.09 15.59 -7.55
C THR A 34 1.18 16.08 -6.62
N PRO A 35 1.00 17.21 -5.92
CA PRO A 35 1.98 17.71 -4.96
C PRO A 35 2.22 16.69 -3.82
N LYS A 36 1.21 15.89 -3.48
CA LYS A 36 1.34 14.81 -2.48
C LYS A 36 2.21 13.65 -2.98
N ALA A 37 2.11 13.28 -4.26
CA ALA A 37 3.00 12.29 -4.89
C ALA A 37 4.44 12.77 -4.95
N ALA A 38 4.68 14.02 -5.36
CA ALA A 38 6.02 14.62 -5.36
C ALA A 38 6.64 14.63 -3.96
N ARG A 39 5.87 15.02 -2.93
CA ARG A 39 6.33 15.03 -1.54
C ARG A 39 6.66 13.62 -1.04
N ALA A 40 5.84 12.62 -1.36
CA ALA A 40 6.11 11.24 -0.99
C ALA A 40 7.41 10.74 -1.64
N ARG A 41 7.61 10.98 -2.94
CA ARG A 41 8.85 10.65 -3.66
C ARG A 41 10.09 11.28 -3.03
N GLN A 42 10.02 12.57 -2.66
CA GLN A 42 11.12 13.27 -2.00
C GLN A 42 11.50 12.68 -0.63
N GLN A 43 10.53 12.05 0.06
CA GLN A 43 10.75 11.38 1.34
C GLN A 43 11.11 9.89 1.18
N GLY A 44 11.44 9.43 -0.03
CA GLY A 44 11.75 8.02 -0.32
C GLY A 44 10.52 7.11 -0.43
N GLY A 45 9.32 7.71 -0.49
CA GLY A 45 8.05 7.01 -0.61
C GLY A 45 7.74 6.51 -2.02
N VAL A 46 7.11 5.34 -2.08
CA VAL A 46 6.72 4.70 -3.34
C VAL A 46 5.31 5.15 -3.73
N VAL A 47 5.13 5.74 -4.91
CA VAL A 47 3.79 6.18 -5.38
C VAL A 47 3.22 5.14 -6.33
N VAL A 48 2.10 4.52 -5.96
CA VAL A 48 1.44 3.42 -6.67
C VAL A 48 -0.05 3.66 -6.90
N GLY A 49 -0.62 2.94 -7.85
CA GLY A 49 -2.04 3.05 -8.20
C GLY A 49 -2.91 2.21 -7.29
N ALA A 50 -4.21 2.54 -7.25
CA ALA A 50 -5.20 1.75 -6.52
C ALA A 50 -5.20 0.26 -6.94
N ARG A 51 -4.89 0.00 -8.21
CA ARG A 51 -4.76 -1.35 -8.80
C ARG A 51 -3.76 -2.23 -8.06
N TRP A 52 -2.67 -1.68 -7.52
CA TRP A 52 -1.69 -2.48 -6.79
C TRP A 52 -2.30 -3.15 -5.55
N ILE A 53 -3.15 -2.44 -4.81
CA ILE A 53 -3.81 -3.00 -3.61
C ILE A 53 -4.81 -4.08 -3.99
N TRP A 54 -5.58 -3.85 -5.05
CA TRP A 54 -6.53 -4.84 -5.55
C TRP A 54 -5.85 -6.13 -5.96
N GLU A 55 -4.72 -6.02 -6.67
CA GLU A 55 -3.94 -7.19 -7.09
C GLU A 55 -3.27 -7.89 -5.90
N CYS A 56 -2.77 -7.13 -4.91
CA CYS A 56 -2.25 -7.72 -3.67
C CYS A 56 -3.35 -8.44 -2.89
N GLN A 57 -4.56 -7.89 -2.85
CA GLN A 57 -5.71 -8.50 -2.18
C GLN A 57 -6.10 -9.80 -2.89
N LYS A 58 -6.20 -9.78 -4.22
CA LYS A 58 -6.52 -10.94 -5.06
C LYS A 58 -5.49 -12.07 -4.90
N GLN A 59 -4.21 -11.73 -4.81
CA GLN A 59 -3.13 -12.70 -4.63
C GLN A 59 -2.89 -13.09 -3.16
N GLY A 60 -3.55 -12.42 -2.21
CA GLY A 60 -3.35 -12.61 -0.78
C GLY A 60 -1.92 -12.34 -0.30
N ARG A 61 -1.14 -11.56 -1.06
CA ARG A 61 0.28 -11.30 -0.75
C ARG A 61 0.72 -9.93 -1.25
N ARG A 62 1.84 -9.43 -0.70
CA ARG A 62 2.47 -8.20 -1.20
C ARG A 62 3.10 -8.46 -2.58
N LEU A 63 2.63 -7.73 -3.59
CA LEU A 63 3.20 -7.73 -4.94
C LEU A 63 4.27 -6.66 -5.12
N SER A 64 5.13 -6.86 -6.11
CA SER A 64 6.11 -5.88 -6.57
C SER A 64 5.43 -4.58 -6.98
N CYS A 65 5.89 -3.44 -6.47
CA CYS A 65 5.32 -2.14 -6.81
C CYS A 65 5.75 -1.63 -8.19
N GLY A 66 6.87 -2.11 -8.74
CA GLY A 66 7.46 -1.68 -10.03
C GLY A 66 6.47 -1.47 -11.18
N PRO A 67 5.65 -2.47 -11.56
CA PRO A 67 4.70 -2.34 -12.66
C PRO A 67 3.47 -1.48 -12.35
N TYR A 68 3.28 -1.08 -11.08
CA TYR A 68 2.17 -0.25 -10.62
C TYR A 68 2.60 1.14 -10.16
N LEU A 69 3.87 1.50 -10.37
CA LEU A 69 4.38 2.82 -10.06
C LEU A 69 3.69 3.87 -10.92
N LEU A 70 3.21 4.93 -10.28
CA LEU A 70 2.80 6.14 -10.99
C LEU A 70 4.05 6.97 -11.31
N ASP A 71 4.99 6.38 -12.04
CA ASP A 71 6.05 7.14 -12.69
C ASP A 71 5.48 7.71 -13.99
N GLY A 72 5.80 8.96 -14.32
CA GLY A 72 5.06 9.75 -15.32
C GLY A 72 5.10 9.26 -16.77
N ALA A 73 5.56 8.03 -17.03
CA ALA A 73 5.73 7.41 -18.34
C ALA A 73 5.03 6.04 -18.39
N ALA A 74 3.85 6.01 -19.03
CA ALA A 74 3.06 4.82 -19.41
C ALA A 74 2.48 3.97 -18.25
N SER A 75 1.29 3.37 -18.33
CA SER A 75 0.44 3.07 -19.47
C SER A 75 -1.04 3.03 -19.08
N SER A 76 -1.86 3.34 -20.08
CA SER A 76 -3.31 3.16 -20.20
C SER A 76 -3.71 1.69 -20.04
N GLY A 77 -4.92 1.41 -19.52
CA GLY A 77 -5.50 0.06 -19.53
C GLY A 77 -6.56 -0.23 -18.47
N SER A 78 -7.73 0.39 -18.63
CA SER A 78 -9.07 -0.20 -18.65
C SER A 78 -9.42 -1.46 -17.83
N GLU A 79 -10.51 -1.28 -17.04
CA GLU A 79 -11.70 -2.15 -16.77
C GLU A 79 -11.55 -3.55 -16.15
N GLY A 80 -12.29 -3.72 -15.04
CA GLY A 80 -13.24 -4.82 -14.81
C GLY A 80 -12.67 -6.23 -14.71
N GLU A 81 -12.62 -6.76 -13.49
CA GLU A 81 -13.07 -8.14 -13.25
C GLU A 81 -13.30 -8.31 -11.73
N GLU A 82 -14.57 -8.38 -11.33
CA GLU A 82 -14.94 -9.04 -10.06
C GLU A 82 -14.87 -10.55 -10.32
N PRO A 83 -14.19 -11.33 -9.47
CA PRO A 83 -14.95 -12.44 -8.88
C PRO A 83 -14.56 -12.78 -7.43
N GLU A 84 -15.61 -12.94 -6.64
CA GLU A 84 -15.96 -14.08 -5.77
C GLU A 84 -14.90 -14.71 -4.83
N ASP A 85 -15.23 -14.57 -3.54
CA ASP A 85 -15.36 -15.64 -2.54
C ASP A 85 -14.16 -16.59 -2.34
N ALA A 86 -13.17 -16.12 -1.58
CA ALA A 86 -12.39 -16.99 -0.71
C ALA A 86 -11.87 -16.20 0.50
N PRO A 87 -12.03 -16.69 1.75
CA PRO A 87 -11.50 -16.02 2.92
C PRO A 87 -9.96 -15.99 2.83
N PRO A 88 -9.30 -14.83 2.99
CA PRO A 88 -7.85 -14.77 2.94
C PRO A 88 -7.26 -15.55 4.13
N PRO A 89 -6.21 -16.37 3.91
CA PRO A 89 -5.52 -17.02 5.02
C PRO A 89 -4.90 -15.95 5.95
N PRO A 90 -4.84 -16.21 7.28
CA PRO A 90 -4.33 -15.24 8.22
C PRO A 90 -2.84 -14.97 7.96
N CYS A 91 -2.52 -13.75 7.53
CA CYS A 91 -1.14 -13.29 7.46
C CYS A 91 -0.61 -13.09 8.88
N PRO A 92 0.57 -13.63 9.23
CA PRO A 92 1.13 -13.53 10.56
C PRO A 92 1.50 -12.08 10.88
N SER A 93 0.93 -11.54 11.95
CA SER A 93 1.26 -10.21 12.48
C SER A 93 2.76 -10.11 12.77
N PRO A 94 3.45 -9.02 12.37
CA PRO A 94 4.74 -8.70 12.96
C PRO A 94 4.49 -8.31 14.42
N LYS A 95 4.89 -9.19 15.34
CA LYS A 95 4.93 -8.89 16.77
C LYS A 95 5.92 -7.74 16.96
N VAL A 96 5.43 -6.52 17.20
CA VAL A 96 6.22 -5.46 17.80
C VAL A 96 6.54 -5.90 19.24
N THR A 97 7.68 -6.55 19.43
CA THR A 97 8.29 -6.65 20.75
C THR A 97 9.01 -5.33 21.00
N LYS A 98 8.34 -4.43 21.73
CA LYS A 98 8.98 -3.31 22.42
C LYS A 98 9.93 -3.89 23.48
N GLY A 99 11.20 -4.04 23.10
CA GLY A 99 12.29 -4.28 24.06
C GLY A 99 12.75 -2.95 24.63
N ALA A 100 12.23 -2.59 25.79
CA ALA A 100 12.76 -1.51 26.62
C ALA A 100 14.13 -1.94 27.17
N GLY A 101 15.19 -1.17 26.87
CA GLY A 101 16.35 -1.08 27.77
C GLY A 101 16.01 -0.12 28.92
N PRO A 102 16.55 -0.32 30.14
CA PRO A 102 17.87 0.26 30.46
C PRO A 102 18.66 -0.56 31.52
N PRO A 103 19.67 0.01 32.18
CA PRO A 103 21.03 0.21 31.72
C PRO A 103 22.03 -0.75 32.41
N GLN A 104 23.28 -0.60 32.00
CA GLN A 104 24.44 -1.47 32.25
C GLN A 104 25.04 -1.16 33.62
N ARG A 105 25.54 -2.19 34.32
CA ARG A 105 26.11 -2.14 35.67
C ARG A 105 27.57 -1.68 35.66
#